data_AF-V7FPG4-F1
#
_entry.id   AF-V7FPG4-F1
#
_cell.length_a   1.000
_cell.length_b   1.000
_cell.length_c   1.000
_cell.angle_alpha   90.00
_cell.angle_beta   90.00
_cell.angle_gamma   90.00
#
_symmetry.space_group_name_H-M   'P 1'
#
loop_
_entity.id
_entity.type
_entity.pdbx_description
1 polymer ?
#
loop_
_entity_poly.entity_id
_entity_poly.type
_entity_poly.pdbx_seq_one_letter_code
_entity_poly.pdbx_strand_id
1 'polypeptide(L)'
;MSLDASGFDQAVEEYHLALDEFMKGNPAPAKKLFSQRDDVTLGNPFGPFAHGWKQVVETMEQAASNYRDGDASGFENIAKCVTSELAYIVEVERLRSKVGGRSDVTPLALRATSVFRPEDGLWKIVHRHADPITTAQPADSVLR
;
A
#
# COMPACT_ATOMS: atom_id res chain seq x y z
N MET A 1 -1.12 -19.04 -17.27
CA MET A 1 0.21 -18.44 -17.02
C MET A 1 0.66 -18.90 -15.65
N SER A 2 1.90 -19.37 -15.53
CA SER A 2 2.50 -19.73 -14.25
C SER A 2 2.71 -18.47 -13.43
N LEU A 3 2.23 -18.44 -12.18
CA LEU A 3 2.52 -17.38 -11.21
C LEU A 3 3.91 -17.65 -10.60
N ASP A 4 4.94 -17.55 -11.43
CA ASP A 4 6.33 -17.62 -10.98
C ASP A 4 6.84 -16.24 -10.56
N ALA A 5 8.11 -16.14 -10.17
CA ALA A 5 8.74 -14.90 -9.72
C ALA A 5 8.57 -13.73 -10.74
N SER A 6 8.50 -14.03 -12.04
CA SER A 6 8.31 -12.99 -13.07
C SER A 6 6.89 -12.41 -13.06
N GLY A 7 5.88 -13.26 -12.84
CA GLY A 7 4.49 -12.81 -12.68
C GLY A 7 4.28 -12.00 -11.39
N PHE A 8 5.04 -12.29 -10.34
CA PHE A 8 5.00 -11.49 -9.12
C PHE A 8 5.65 -10.11 -9.30
N ASP A 9 6.80 -10.05 -9.98
CA ASP A 9 7.47 -8.77 -10.23
C ASP A 9 6.59 -7.82 -11.05
N GLN A 10 5.86 -8.33 -12.04
CA GLN A 10 4.85 -7.54 -12.77
C GLN A 10 3.73 -7.02 -11.84
N ALA A 11 3.24 -7.86 -10.92
CA ALA A 11 2.21 -7.43 -9.98
C ALA A 11 2.71 -6.34 -9.01
N VAL A 12 3.98 -6.36 -8.64
CA VAL A 12 4.62 -5.30 -7.84
C VAL A 12 4.72 -4.00 -8.66
N GLU A 13 5.10 -4.07 -9.94
CA GLU A 13 5.12 -2.90 -10.83
C GLU A 13 3.72 -2.28 -11.00
N GLU A 14 2.69 -3.10 -11.25
CA GLU A 14 1.30 -2.65 -11.33
C GLU A 14 0.83 -2.01 -10.01
N TYR A 15 1.28 -2.57 -8.89
CA TYR A 15 1.02 -2.02 -7.57
C TYR A 15 1.69 -0.67 -7.33
N HIS A 16 2.94 -0.50 -7.75
CA HIS A 16 3.65 0.78 -7.68
C HIS A 16 2.98 1.86 -8.53
N LEU A 17 2.51 1.51 -9.73
CA LEU A 17 1.71 2.42 -10.58
C LEU A 17 0.36 2.78 -9.92
N ALA A 18 -0.26 1.82 -9.22
CA ALA A 18 -1.48 2.10 -8.48
C ALA A 18 -1.25 3.04 -7.29
N LEU A 19 -0.10 2.96 -6.61
CA LEU A 19 0.28 3.91 -5.57
C LEU A 19 0.56 5.31 -6.12
N ASP A 20 1.15 5.43 -7.32
CA ASP A 20 1.33 6.72 -7.99
C ASP A 20 -0.02 7.44 -8.20
N GLU A 21 -1.01 6.72 -8.75
CA GLU A 21 -2.39 7.21 -8.88
C GLU A 21 -3.03 7.52 -7.52
N PHE A 22 -2.72 6.72 -6.49
CA PHE A 22 -3.20 6.95 -5.14
C PHE A 22 -2.76 8.32 -4.60
N MET A 23 -1.52 8.73 -4.88
CA MET A 23 -0.98 10.02 -4.45
C MET A 23 -1.63 11.22 -5.17
N LYS A 24 -2.35 10.98 -6.25
CA LYS A 24 -3.20 11.94 -6.96
C LYS A 24 -4.63 12.00 -6.41
N GLY A 25 -4.95 11.18 -5.42
CA GLY A 25 -6.29 11.04 -4.84
C GLY A 25 -7.17 10.02 -5.56
N ASN A 26 -6.60 9.16 -6.40
CA ASN A 26 -7.34 8.15 -7.18
C ASN A 26 -7.11 6.74 -6.62
N PRO A 27 -8.03 6.18 -5.81
CA PRO A 27 -7.88 4.83 -5.26
C PRO A 27 -8.30 3.71 -6.24
N ALA A 28 -8.88 4.05 -7.40
CA ALA A 28 -9.51 3.05 -8.26
C ALA A 28 -8.55 1.96 -8.79
N PRO A 29 -7.30 2.26 -9.18
CA PRO A 29 -6.33 1.23 -9.55
C PRO A 29 -5.99 0.31 -8.39
N ALA A 30 -5.72 0.88 -7.20
CA ALA A 30 -5.39 0.10 -6.01
C ALA A 30 -6.51 -0.87 -5.61
N LYS A 31 -7.78 -0.43 -5.66
CA LYS A 31 -8.94 -1.30 -5.39
C LYS A 31 -8.98 -2.54 -6.28
N LYS A 32 -8.52 -2.47 -7.53
CA LYS A 32 -8.51 -3.64 -8.44
C LYS A 32 -7.47 -4.68 -8.05
N LEU A 33 -6.39 -4.27 -7.39
CA LEU A 33 -5.27 -5.13 -7.00
C LEU A 33 -5.49 -5.82 -5.64
N PHE A 34 -6.35 -5.27 -4.79
CA PHE A 34 -6.70 -5.90 -3.52
C PHE A 34 -7.61 -7.13 -3.72
N SER A 35 -7.47 -8.11 -2.83
CA SER A 35 -8.41 -9.21 -2.71
C SER A 35 -9.77 -8.69 -2.26
N GLN A 36 -10.84 -9.27 -2.80
CA GLN A 36 -12.21 -8.95 -2.43
C GLN A 36 -12.80 -9.95 -1.43
N ARG A 37 -11.96 -10.84 -0.89
CA ARG A 37 -12.36 -11.81 0.14
C ARG A 37 -12.46 -11.15 1.51
N ASP A 38 -13.14 -11.83 2.43
CA ASP A 38 -13.43 -11.29 3.76
C ASP A 38 -12.22 -11.22 4.69
N ASP A 39 -11.10 -11.87 4.32
CA ASP A 39 -9.85 -11.89 5.09
C ASP A 39 -8.88 -10.75 4.73
N VAL A 40 -9.25 -9.88 3.77
CA VAL A 40 -8.41 -8.75 3.37
C VAL A 40 -8.31 -7.72 4.50
N THR A 41 -7.12 -7.15 4.68
CA THR A 41 -6.87 -6.13 5.71
C THR A 41 -6.05 -4.96 5.20
N LEU A 42 -6.29 -3.78 5.77
CA LEU A 42 -5.57 -2.55 5.46
C LEU A 42 -5.29 -1.76 6.74
N GLY A 43 -4.01 -1.51 7.03
CA GLY A 43 -3.56 -0.52 8.00
C GLY A 43 -2.86 0.62 7.24
N ASN A 44 -3.46 1.81 7.26
CA ASN A 44 -2.90 3.00 6.64
C ASN A 44 -2.53 4.02 7.75
N PRO A 45 -1.77 5.09 7.43
CA PRO A 45 -1.21 5.97 8.46
C PRO A 45 -2.24 6.90 9.14
N PHE A 46 -3.52 6.79 8.79
CA PHE A 46 -4.58 7.71 9.24
C PHE A 46 -5.59 7.07 10.21
N GLY A 47 -5.54 5.76 10.44
CA GLY A 47 -6.55 5.09 11.27
C GLY A 47 -6.18 3.67 11.70
N PRO A 48 -7.07 3.01 12.45
CA PRO A 48 -6.91 1.61 12.82
C PRO A 48 -7.01 0.68 11.60
N PHE A 49 -6.76 -0.61 11.80
CA PHE A 49 -6.94 -1.61 10.76
C PHE A 49 -8.40 -1.71 10.30
N ALA A 50 -8.58 -1.76 8.98
CA ALA A 50 -9.80 -2.22 8.34
C ALA A 50 -9.72 -3.73 8.05
N HIS A 51 -10.85 -4.43 8.17
CA HIS A 51 -10.95 -5.86 7.91
C HIS A 51 -12.18 -6.19 7.04
N GLY A 52 -11.97 -7.01 6.02
CA GLY A 52 -12.96 -7.36 5.01
C GLY A 52 -13.12 -6.29 3.93
N TRP A 53 -13.52 -6.72 2.73
CA TRP A 53 -13.49 -5.91 1.52
C TRP A 53 -14.22 -4.57 1.66
N LYS A 54 -15.42 -4.56 2.27
CA LYS A 54 -16.21 -3.34 2.45
C LYS A 54 -15.47 -2.27 3.26
N GLN A 55 -14.89 -2.65 4.40
CA GLN A 55 -14.16 -1.71 5.25
C GLN A 55 -12.87 -1.26 4.58
N VAL A 56 -12.15 -2.17 3.93
CA VAL A 56 -10.91 -1.85 3.20
C VAL A 56 -11.16 -0.82 2.11
N VAL A 57 -12.23 -0.96 1.32
CA VAL A 57 -12.59 0.04 0.29
C VAL A 57 -12.89 1.40 0.90
N GLU A 58 -13.72 1.45 1.95
CA GLU A 58 -14.07 2.71 2.63
C GLU A 58 -12.82 3.40 3.19
N THR A 59 -11.98 2.65 3.90
CA THR A 59 -10.71 3.14 4.46
C THR A 59 -9.73 3.58 3.37
N MET A 60 -9.70 2.90 2.23
CA MET A 60 -8.89 3.27 1.08
C MET A 60 -9.35 4.59 0.43
N GLU A 61 -10.67 4.77 0.27
CA GLU A 61 -11.25 6.00 -0.28
C GLU A 61 -11.02 7.20 0.64
N GLN A 62 -11.23 7.03 1.94
CA GLN A 62 -10.93 8.04 2.95
C GLN A 62 -9.44 8.41 2.93
N ALA A 63 -8.53 7.43 2.88
CA ALA A 63 -7.11 7.72 2.80
C ALA A 63 -6.73 8.49 1.52
N ALA A 64 -7.22 8.06 0.35
CA ALA A 64 -6.95 8.72 -0.92
C ALA A 64 -7.45 10.18 -0.93
N SER A 65 -8.58 10.46 -0.28
CA SER A 65 -9.13 11.83 -0.17
C SER A 65 -8.20 12.83 0.53
N ASN A 66 -7.19 12.35 1.27
CA ASN A 66 -6.19 13.20 1.91
C ASN A 66 -5.06 13.63 0.95
N TYR A 67 -5.03 13.13 -0.28
CA TYR A 67 -3.95 13.34 -1.24
C TYR A 67 -4.45 14.02 -2.53
N ARG A 68 -3.63 14.91 -3.10
CA ARG A 68 -3.84 15.46 -4.46
C ARG A 68 -2.53 15.88 -5.12
N ASP A 69 -2.54 15.92 -6.46
CA ASP A 69 -1.45 16.34 -7.34
C ASP A 69 -0.08 15.74 -6.96
N GLY A 70 -0.09 14.47 -6.55
CA GLY A 70 1.09 13.74 -6.10
C GLY A 70 1.63 12.73 -7.12
N ASP A 71 2.68 12.04 -6.70
CA ASP A 71 3.35 10.97 -7.44
C ASP A 71 4.10 10.03 -6.49
N ALA A 72 4.43 8.84 -7.00
CA ALA A 72 5.38 7.94 -6.36
C ALA A 72 6.77 8.18 -6.94
N SER A 73 7.67 8.71 -6.11
CA SER A 73 9.03 9.08 -6.52
C SER A 73 10.04 7.94 -6.45
N GLY A 74 9.72 6.85 -5.74
CA GLY A 74 10.56 5.65 -5.69
C GLY A 74 10.15 4.65 -4.62
N PHE A 75 10.69 3.44 -4.73
CA PHE A 75 10.44 2.33 -3.82
C PHE A 75 11.77 1.68 -3.44
N GLU A 76 12.10 1.71 -2.15
CA GLU A 76 13.28 1.04 -1.60
C GLU A 76 12.88 -0.36 -1.12
N ASN A 77 13.18 -1.40 -1.90
CA ASN A 77 12.88 -2.77 -1.50
C ASN A 77 13.85 -3.25 -0.42
N ILE A 78 13.31 -3.57 0.77
CA ILE A 78 14.08 -4.07 1.92
C ILE A 78 14.09 -5.60 1.93
N ALA A 79 12.96 -6.21 1.61
CA ALA A 79 12.83 -7.66 1.51
C ALA A 79 11.74 -8.03 0.52
N LYS A 80 11.94 -9.17 -0.15
CA LYS A 80 10.97 -9.83 -1.02
C LYS A 80 11.05 -11.33 -0.80
N CYS A 81 9.90 -11.98 -0.60
CA CYS A 81 9.79 -13.43 -0.57
C CYS A 81 8.60 -13.87 -1.41
N VAL A 82 8.79 -14.92 -2.21
CA VAL A 82 7.77 -15.44 -3.12
C VAL A 82 7.72 -16.96 -2.99
N THR A 83 6.52 -17.48 -2.81
CA THR A 83 6.19 -18.90 -2.87
C THR A 83 5.06 -19.10 -3.88
N SER A 84 4.63 -20.33 -4.11
CA SER A 84 3.47 -20.60 -4.97
C SER A 84 2.13 -20.18 -4.35
N GLU A 85 2.06 -19.98 -3.03
CA GLU A 85 0.81 -19.73 -2.30
C GLU A 85 0.71 -18.32 -1.74
N LEU A 86 1.85 -17.67 -1.50
CA LEU A 86 1.94 -16.36 -0.88
C LEU A 86 3.23 -15.65 -1.28
N ALA A 87 3.19 -14.33 -1.33
CA ALA A 87 4.35 -13.48 -1.47
C ALA A 87 4.25 -12.26 -0.55
N TYR A 88 5.37 -11.64 -0.22
CA TYR A 88 5.37 -10.33 0.44
C TYR A 88 6.53 -9.47 -0.03
N ILE A 89 6.32 -8.16 0.04
CA ILE A 89 7.36 -7.14 -0.05
C ILE A 89 7.37 -6.30 1.23
N VAL A 90 8.57 -5.89 1.63
CA VAL A 90 8.81 -4.87 2.66
C VAL A 90 9.54 -3.73 2.00
N GLU A 91 8.97 -2.53 2.05
CA GLU A 91 9.48 -1.37 1.31
C GLU A 91 9.50 -0.11 2.16
N VAL A 92 10.41 0.81 1.85
CA VAL A 92 10.22 2.23 2.13
C VAL A 92 9.72 2.90 0.85
N GLU A 93 8.47 3.34 0.87
CA GLU A 93 7.81 4.02 -0.23
C GLU A 93 8.13 5.52 -0.15
N ARG A 94 8.71 6.09 -1.21
CA ARG A 94 9.02 7.52 -1.32
C ARG A 94 7.98 8.19 -2.19
N LEU A 95 7.14 9.01 -1.58
CA LEU A 95 5.94 9.56 -2.19
C LEU A 95 5.96 11.09 -2.09
N ARG A 96 5.19 11.77 -2.93
CA ARG A 96 4.98 13.22 -2.86
C ARG A 96 3.51 13.50 -3.06
N SER A 97 2.93 14.41 -2.28
CA SER A 97 1.56 14.86 -2.50
C SER A 97 1.28 16.15 -1.73
N LYS A 98 0.21 16.86 -2.10
CA LYS A 98 -0.42 17.80 -1.20
C LYS A 98 -1.31 17.02 -0.24
N VAL A 99 -1.00 17.10 1.05
CA VAL A 99 -1.67 16.30 2.09
C VAL A 99 -2.67 17.15 2.88
N GLY A 100 -3.90 16.68 3.03
CA GLY A 100 -4.97 17.36 3.74
C GLY A 100 -5.22 18.76 3.18
N GLY A 101 -5.24 19.78 4.06
CA GLY A 101 -5.45 21.18 3.68
C GLY A 101 -4.25 21.91 3.09
N ARG A 102 -3.08 21.27 2.93
CA ARG A 102 -1.86 21.94 2.46
C ARG A 102 -1.93 22.30 0.98
N SER A 103 -1.32 23.42 0.60
CA SER A 103 -1.30 23.88 -0.80
C SER A 103 -0.08 23.40 -1.59
N ASP A 104 0.99 22.99 -0.90
CA ASP A 104 2.28 22.58 -1.44
C ASP A 104 2.43 21.06 -1.57
N VAL A 105 3.05 20.59 -2.66
CA VAL A 105 3.45 19.18 -2.80
C VAL A 105 4.67 18.93 -1.93
N THR A 106 4.52 18.06 -0.93
CA THR A 106 5.57 17.76 0.05
C THR A 106 5.97 16.28 -0.04
N PRO A 107 7.27 15.94 0.11
CA PRO A 107 7.70 14.57 0.26
C PRO A 107 7.13 13.93 1.54
N LEU A 108 6.74 12.66 1.44
CA LEU A 108 6.46 11.79 2.57
C LEU A 108 7.08 10.41 2.31
N ALA A 109 7.29 9.65 3.38
CA ALA A 109 7.78 8.29 3.30
C ALA A 109 6.98 7.37 4.20
N LEU A 110 6.66 6.19 3.70
CA LEU A 110 5.98 5.14 4.45
C LEU A 110 6.87 3.90 4.49
N ARG A 111 7.07 3.31 5.67
CA ARG A 111 7.47 1.91 5.73
C ARG A 111 6.23 1.06 5.49
N ALA A 112 6.32 0.09 4.61
CA ALA A 112 5.18 -0.72 4.23
C ALA A 112 5.51 -2.21 4.18
N THR A 113 4.56 -3.03 4.59
CA THR A 113 4.51 -4.46 4.28
C THR A 113 3.25 -4.72 3.46
N SER A 114 3.41 -5.31 2.28
CA SER A 114 2.31 -5.73 1.42
C SER A 114 2.42 -7.23 1.16
N VAL A 115 1.35 -7.96 1.46
CA VAL A 115 1.25 -9.42 1.32
C VAL A 115 0.28 -9.74 0.19
N PHE A 116 0.68 -10.67 -0.66
CA PHE A 116 -0.03 -11.06 -1.87
C PHE A 116 -0.35 -12.54 -1.85
N ARG A 117 -1.51 -12.89 -2.41
CA ARG A 117 -1.96 -14.28 -2.62
C ARG A 117 -2.41 -14.42 -4.08
N PRO A 118 -2.13 -15.55 -4.74
CA PRO A 118 -2.66 -15.78 -6.07
C PRO A 118 -4.16 -16.09 -6.00
N GLU A 119 -4.95 -15.35 -6.78
CA GLU A 119 -6.40 -15.52 -6.92
C GLU A 119 -6.76 -15.40 -8.41
N ASP A 120 -7.40 -16.43 -8.96
CA ASP A 120 -7.81 -16.49 -10.37
C ASP A 120 -6.69 -16.17 -11.38
N GLY A 121 -5.47 -16.61 -11.07
CA GLY A 121 -4.29 -16.40 -11.92
C GLY A 121 -3.66 -15.01 -11.81
N LEU A 122 -4.07 -14.19 -10.83
CA LEU A 122 -3.50 -12.88 -10.55
C LEU A 122 -3.00 -12.81 -9.10
N TRP A 123 -1.92 -12.08 -8.86
CA TRP A 123 -1.52 -11.74 -7.49
C TRP A 123 -2.42 -10.65 -6.93
N LYS A 124 -3.09 -10.93 -5.81
CA LYS A 124 -3.96 -9.99 -5.09
C LYS A 124 -3.36 -9.61 -3.76
N ILE A 125 -3.45 -8.33 -3.40
CA ILE A 125 -3.04 -7.84 -2.08
C ILE A 125 -4.08 -8.31 -1.05
N VAL A 126 -3.65 -9.16 -0.12
CA VAL A 126 -4.49 -9.67 0.98
C VAL A 126 -4.23 -8.90 2.28
N HIS A 127 -3.07 -8.27 2.41
CA HIS A 127 -2.77 -7.38 3.53
C HIS A 127 -1.87 -6.25 3.07
N ARG A 128 -2.13 -5.04 3.56
CA ARG A 128 -1.19 -3.93 3.50
C ARG A 128 -1.15 -3.23 4.85
N HIS A 129 0.05 -2.95 5.33
CA HIS A 129 0.27 -2.16 6.53
C HIS A 129 1.36 -1.14 6.28
N ALA A 130 1.03 0.14 6.42
CA ALA A 130 1.93 1.25 6.17
C ALA A 130 1.90 2.30 7.28
N ASP A 131 3.07 2.73 7.74
CA ASP A 131 3.28 3.73 8.79
C ASP A 131 4.30 4.80 8.35
N PRO A 132 4.20 6.04 8.87
CA PRO A 132 5.20 7.09 8.58
C PRO A 132 6.51 6.94 9.36
N ILE A 133 6.62 5.93 10.23
CA ILE A 133 7.77 5.71 11.11
C ILE A 133 8.96 5.20 10.28
N THR A 134 9.78 6.12 9.78
CA THR A 134 10.95 5.83 8.94
C THR A 134 12.28 6.20 9.60
N THR A 135 12.22 6.74 10.83
CA THR A 135 13.37 7.07 11.67
C THR A 135 13.13 6.58 13.10
N ALA A 136 14.20 6.52 13.90
CA ALA A 136 14.10 6.13 15.31
C ALA A 136 13.16 7.09 16.07
N GLN A 137 12.27 6.52 16.89
CA GLN A 137 11.41 7.25 17.80
C GLN A 137 11.79 6.95 19.26
N PRO A 138 11.52 7.87 20.19
CA PRO A 138 11.69 7.58 21.61
C PRO A 138 10.71 6.50 22.06
N ALA A 139 11.06 5.74 23.09
CA ALA A 139 10.32 4.54 23.48
C ALA A 139 8.90 4.84 23.99
N ASP A 140 8.66 6.04 24.50
CA ASP A 140 7.36 6.53 24.99
C ASP A 140 6.38 6.88 23.86
N SER A 141 6.80 6.86 22.58
CA SER A 141 5.91 7.09 21.44
C SER A 141 4.81 6.02 21.29
N VAL A 142 4.92 4.89 21.98
CA VAL A 142 3.94 3.79 21.97
C VAL A 142 2.81 3.96 22.99
N LEU A 143 2.93 4.90 23.92
CA LEU A 143 1.94 5.14 24.97
C LEU A 143 0.70 5.85 24.39
N ARG A 144 -0.49 5.52 24.90
CA ARG A 144 -1.78 6.11 24.48
C ARG A 144 -2.63 6.48 25.69
#